data_AF-A0A7C7UGI5-F1
#
_entry.id   AF-A0A7C7UGI5-F1
#
_cell.length_a   1.000
_cell.length_b   1.000
_cell.length_c   1.000
_cell.angle_alpha   90.00
_cell.angle_beta   90.00
_cell.angle_gamma   90.00
#
_symmetry.space_group_name_H-M   'P 1'
#
loop_
_entity.id
_entity.type
_entity.pdbx_description
1 polymer ?
#
loop_
_entity_poly.entity_id
_entity_poly.type
_entity_poly.pdbx_seq_one_letter_code
_entity_poly.pdbx_strand_id
1 'polypeptide(L)'
;MNFRWPLTAALLPLLLAGLFVLVVEAQGLVRYDPTYFTATYAERYDTPGAVVRALERALQTDDRALLAELQGLRRPASFETGSSMIFVMLWERSDRYISYLYLDMQTYERYVHYVEQRGDRWVVAPPDAYYYLHSGRWLTVFTPVALVWWLLEMVVILMMLVFRLSARLRARLISW
;
A
#
# COMPACT_ATOMS: atom_id res chain seq x y z
N MET A 1 -34.60 7.15 -19.98
CA MET A 1 -33.76 6.96 -18.77
C MET A 1 -32.39 7.50 -19.08
N ASN A 2 -31.83 8.37 -18.24
CA ASN A 2 -30.47 8.83 -18.46
C ASN A 2 -29.51 7.77 -17.92
N PHE A 3 -29.14 6.82 -18.78
CA PHE A 3 -28.23 5.70 -18.48
C PHE A 3 -26.86 6.18 -17.96
N ARG A 4 -26.57 7.47 -18.12
CA ARG A 4 -25.39 8.17 -17.61
C ARG A 4 -25.20 8.01 -16.11
N TRP A 5 -26.26 8.09 -15.29
CA TRP A 5 -26.09 8.08 -13.84
C TRP A 5 -25.55 6.75 -13.29
N PRO A 6 -26.19 5.58 -13.54
CA PRO A 6 -25.62 4.32 -13.10
C PRO A 6 -24.23 4.09 -13.72
N LEU A 7 -24.03 4.42 -15.00
CA LEU A 7 -22.70 4.31 -15.61
C LEU A 7 -21.62 5.11 -14.85
N THR A 8 -21.91 6.34 -14.44
CA THR A 8 -20.99 7.16 -13.64
C THR A 8 -20.76 6.53 -12.26
N ALA A 9 -21.79 5.97 -11.63
CA ALA A 9 -21.66 5.30 -10.34
C ALA A 9 -20.82 4.01 -10.43
N ALA A 10 -20.99 3.20 -11.48
CA ALA A 10 -20.20 1.99 -11.74
C ALA A 10 -18.70 2.28 -11.90
N LEU A 11 -18.38 3.43 -12.49
CA LEU A 11 -16.99 3.86 -12.71
C LEU A 11 -16.33 4.44 -11.46
N LEU A 12 -17.09 4.77 -10.41
CA LEU A 12 -16.55 5.46 -9.24
C LEU A 12 -15.38 4.71 -8.57
N PRO A 13 -15.45 3.39 -8.30
CA PRO A 13 -14.30 2.67 -7.76
C PRO A 13 -13.08 2.79 -8.68
N LEU A 14 -13.25 2.60 -9.99
CA LEU A 14 -12.14 2.69 -10.95
C LEU A 14 -11.50 4.08 -10.96
N LEU A 15 -12.31 5.14 -10.87
CA LEU A 15 -11.82 6.51 -10.79
C LEU A 15 -11.03 6.75 -9.50
N LEU A 16 -11.51 6.23 -8.36
CA LEU A 16 -10.80 6.33 -7.08
C LEU A 16 -9.49 5.55 -7.08
N ALA A 17 -9.47 4.34 -7.65
CA ALA A 17 -8.24 3.57 -7.83
C ALA A 17 -7.24 4.31 -8.73
N GLY A 18 -7.71 4.84 -9.86
CA GLY A 18 -6.88 5.63 -10.77
C GLY A 18 -6.29 6.87 -10.10
N LEU A 19 -7.10 7.61 -9.33
CA LEU A 19 -6.63 8.76 -8.56
C LEU A 19 -5.60 8.36 -7.50
N PHE A 20 -5.84 7.27 -6.77
CA PHE A 20 -4.90 6.74 -5.78
C PHE A 20 -3.54 6.41 -6.42
N VAL A 21 -3.54 5.68 -7.54
CA VAL A 21 -2.33 5.35 -8.30
C VAL A 21 -1.58 6.63 -8.71
N LEU A 22 -2.29 7.61 -9.29
CA LEU A 22 -1.68 8.88 -9.74
C LEU A 22 -1.03 9.66 -8.59
N VAL A 23 -1.70 9.76 -7.44
CA VAL A 23 -1.16 10.46 -6.26
C VAL A 23 0.10 9.76 -5.74
N VAL A 24 0.09 8.43 -5.67
CA VAL A 24 1.24 7.65 -5.19
C VAL A 24 2.42 7.73 -6.16
N GLU A 25 2.18 7.69 -7.46
CA GLU A 25 3.24 7.87 -8.46
C GLU A 25 3.85 9.28 -8.39
N ALA A 26 3.00 10.31 -8.26
CA ALA A 26 3.46 11.68 -8.06
C ALA A 26 4.30 11.83 -6.78
N GLN A 27 3.89 11.18 -5.68
CA GLN A 27 4.69 11.10 -4.46
C GLN A 27 6.03 10.41 -4.70
N GLY A 28 6.04 9.32 -5.48
CA GLY A 28 7.24 8.56 -5.83
C GLY A 28 8.36 9.41 -6.43
N LEU A 29 8.02 10.41 -7.24
CA LEU A 29 8.99 11.33 -7.87
C LEU A 29 9.76 12.21 -6.87
N VAL A 30 9.17 12.48 -5.70
CA VAL A 30 9.74 13.36 -4.67
C VAL A 30 10.00 12.64 -3.35
N ARG A 31 9.83 11.32 -3.32
CA ARG A 31 9.89 10.48 -2.12
C ARG A 31 11.29 10.46 -1.50
N TYR A 32 12.29 10.25 -2.34
CA TYR A 32 13.66 10.04 -1.91
C TYR A 32 14.45 11.35 -1.87
N ASP A 33 15.33 11.46 -0.88
CA ASP A 33 16.28 12.55 -0.79
C ASP A 33 17.57 12.16 -1.52
N PRO A 34 17.96 12.86 -2.61
CA PRO A 34 19.16 12.52 -3.37
C PRO A 34 20.45 12.52 -2.53
N THR A 35 20.47 13.22 -1.40
CA THR A 35 21.66 13.33 -0.54
C THR A 35 22.05 12.01 0.11
N TYR A 36 21.11 11.09 0.33
CA TYR A 36 21.41 9.72 0.82
C TYR A 36 21.82 8.76 -0.31
N PHE A 37 21.71 9.18 -1.57
CA PHE A 37 21.93 8.35 -2.75
C PHE A 37 23.35 8.53 -3.31
N THR A 38 24.36 8.34 -2.45
CA THR A 38 25.80 8.51 -2.76
C THR A 38 26.51 7.18 -3.05
N ALA A 39 27.67 7.23 -3.73
CA ALA A 39 28.46 6.03 -4.01
C ALA A 39 28.86 5.29 -2.72
N THR A 40 29.22 6.03 -1.68
CA THR A 40 29.55 5.48 -0.35
C THR A 40 28.37 4.75 0.30
N TYR A 41 27.14 5.22 0.09
CA TYR A 41 25.94 4.51 0.54
C TYR A 41 25.77 3.18 -0.20
N ALA A 42 25.92 3.19 -1.53
CA ALA A 42 25.81 1.96 -2.35
C ALA A 42 26.82 0.91 -1.93
N GLU A 43 28.06 1.31 -1.65
CA GLU A 43 29.11 0.41 -1.18
C GLU A 43 28.83 -0.14 0.22
N ARG A 44 28.30 0.70 1.12
CA ARG A 44 27.98 0.28 2.51
C ARG A 44 26.77 -0.65 2.59
N TYR A 45 25.79 -0.45 1.71
CA TYR A 45 24.51 -1.15 1.70
C TYR A 45 24.26 -1.86 0.37
N ASP A 46 25.27 -2.59 -0.08
CA ASP A 46 25.32 -3.34 -1.34
C ASP A 46 24.37 -4.55 -1.37
N THR A 47 24.02 -5.06 -0.19
CA THR A 47 23.22 -6.26 0.01
C THR A 47 22.08 -5.99 0.98
N PRO A 48 20.94 -6.70 0.84
CA PRO A 48 19.81 -6.50 1.74
C PRO A 48 20.17 -6.93 3.18
N GLY A 49 21.07 -7.90 3.34
CA GLY A 49 21.58 -8.31 4.65
C GLY A 49 22.41 -7.23 5.36
N ALA A 50 23.14 -6.39 4.62
CA ALA A 50 23.85 -5.25 5.19
C ALA A 50 22.85 -4.22 5.76
N VAL A 51 21.79 -3.93 5.01
CA VAL A 51 20.69 -3.04 5.44
C VAL A 51 20.00 -3.56 6.69
N VAL A 52 19.63 -4.85 6.72
CA VAL A 52 18.92 -5.47 7.85
C VAL A 52 19.72 -5.43 9.15
N ARG A 53 21.03 -5.72 9.08
CA ARG A 53 21.90 -5.63 10.27
C ARG A 53 22.08 -4.20 10.75
N ALA A 54 22.19 -3.25 9.82
CA ALA A 54 22.25 -1.83 10.19
C ALA A 54 20.94 -1.34 10.78
N LEU A 55 19.81 -1.80 10.24
CA LEU A 55 18.48 -1.51 10.75
C LEU A 55 18.30 -2.05 12.17
N GLU A 56 18.69 -3.29 12.45
CA GLU A 56 18.63 -3.86 13.79
C GLU A 56 19.35 -2.98 14.81
N ARG A 57 20.59 -2.57 14.50
CA ARG A 57 21.34 -1.65 15.35
C ARG A 57 20.60 -0.34 15.55
N ALA A 58 20.10 0.25 14.46
CA ALA A 58 19.39 1.53 14.51
C ALA A 58 18.14 1.46 15.39
N LEU A 59 17.39 0.36 15.30
CA LEU A 59 16.20 0.09 16.11
C LEU A 59 16.56 -0.15 17.59
N GLN A 60 17.67 -0.82 17.88
CA GLN A 60 18.14 -1.05 19.24
C GLN A 60 18.61 0.23 19.95
N THR A 61 19.20 1.16 19.20
CA THR A 61 19.83 2.37 19.77
C THR A 61 19.01 3.65 19.60
N ASP A 62 17.82 3.59 19.00
CA ASP A 62 17.06 4.77 18.55
C ASP A 62 17.93 5.76 17.74
N ASP A 63 18.79 5.22 16.86
CA ASP A 63 19.63 6.05 15.99
C ASP A 63 18.81 6.57 14.81
N ARG A 64 18.16 7.71 15.02
CA ARG A 64 17.30 8.36 14.03
C ARG A 64 18.05 8.79 12.78
N ALA A 65 19.33 9.14 12.89
CA ALA A 65 20.13 9.53 11.74
C ALA A 65 20.38 8.31 10.85
N LEU A 66 20.74 7.17 11.46
CA LEU A 66 20.89 5.92 10.74
C LEU A 66 19.56 5.42 10.17
N LEU A 67 18.45 5.53 10.89
CA LEU A 67 17.11 5.21 10.35
C LEU A 67 16.75 6.07 9.14
N ALA A 68 17.06 7.37 9.17
CA ALA A 68 16.83 8.28 8.05
C ALA A 68 17.71 7.91 6.85
N GLU A 69 18.99 7.62 7.07
CA GLU A 69 19.93 7.15 6.05
C GLU A 69 19.43 5.85 5.41
N LEU A 70 19.08 4.84 6.21
CA LEU A 70 18.61 3.55 5.71
C LEU A 70 17.31 3.65 4.89
N GLN A 71 16.44 4.60 5.20
CA GLN A 71 15.23 4.84 4.43
C GLN A 71 15.47 5.67 3.16
N GLY A 72 16.44 6.59 3.21
CA GLY A 72 16.75 7.52 2.11
C GLY A 72 15.58 8.46 1.75
N LEU A 73 14.59 8.62 2.62
CA LEU A 73 13.40 9.41 2.36
C LEU A 73 13.62 10.88 2.69
N ARG A 74 13.00 11.80 1.93
CA ARG A 74 12.96 13.23 2.28
C ARG A 74 12.28 13.49 3.62
N ARG A 75 11.33 12.62 3.97
CA ARG A 75 10.63 12.61 5.26
C ARG A 75 10.69 11.19 5.79
N PRO A 76 11.72 10.86 6.58
CA PRO A 76 11.85 9.54 7.20
C PRO A 76 10.64 9.21 8.06
N ALA A 77 10.16 7.97 7.96
CA ALA A 77 9.15 7.45 8.87
C ALA A 77 9.81 7.10 10.21
N SER A 78 9.05 7.25 11.28
CA SER A 78 9.42 6.69 12.58
C SER A 78 9.15 5.19 12.60
N PHE A 79 10.02 4.43 13.27
CA PHE A 79 9.78 3.05 13.63
C PHE A 79 9.75 2.90 15.14
N GLU A 80 9.09 1.86 15.62
CA GLU A 80 9.24 1.43 17.01
C GLU A 80 10.68 0.99 17.25
N THR A 81 11.24 1.40 18.39
CA THR A 81 12.63 1.17 18.76
C THR A 81 12.70 0.55 20.15
N GLY A 82 13.66 -0.33 20.39
CA GLY A 82 13.85 -0.95 21.69
C GLY A 82 15.15 -1.73 21.74
N SER A 83 15.89 -1.62 22.86
CA SER A 83 17.20 -2.28 23.02
C SER A 83 17.15 -3.81 22.98
N SER A 84 15.94 -4.38 23.12
CA SER A 84 15.61 -5.80 23.02
C SER A 84 15.11 -6.23 21.64
N MET A 85 15.05 -5.32 20.65
CA MET A 85 14.70 -5.70 19.28
C MET A 85 15.80 -6.55 18.65
N ILE A 86 15.45 -7.71 18.12
CA ILE A 86 16.37 -8.58 17.39
C ILE A 86 15.83 -8.92 16.01
N PHE A 87 16.74 -9.07 15.05
CA PHE A 87 16.42 -9.67 13.77
C PHE A 87 16.22 -11.18 13.95
N VAL A 88 15.11 -11.72 13.43
CA VAL A 88 14.79 -13.16 13.54
C VAL A 88 15.08 -13.89 12.24
N MET A 89 14.40 -13.52 11.16
CA MET A 89 14.50 -14.21 9.88
C MET A 89 13.97 -13.38 8.71
N LEU A 90 14.36 -13.77 7.51
CA LEU A 90 13.64 -13.38 6.29
C LEU A 90 12.24 -14.00 6.34
N TRP A 91 11.21 -13.15 6.27
CA TRP A 91 9.82 -13.57 6.37
C TRP A 91 9.23 -13.92 5.01
N GLU A 92 9.38 -13.01 4.05
CA GLU A 92 8.75 -13.11 2.74
C GLU A 92 9.60 -12.38 1.70
N ARG A 93 9.62 -12.89 0.48
CA ARG A 93 10.19 -12.19 -0.68
C ARG A 93 9.12 -12.04 -1.75
N SER A 94 8.79 -10.79 -2.05
CA SER A 94 7.99 -10.41 -3.21
C SER A 94 8.92 -9.97 -4.35
N ASP A 95 8.35 -9.66 -5.51
CA ASP A 95 9.10 -9.24 -6.69
C ASP A 95 9.97 -7.99 -6.41
N ARG A 96 9.45 -7.06 -5.61
CA ARG A 96 10.09 -5.77 -5.32
C ARG A 96 10.56 -5.58 -3.88
N TYR A 97 9.94 -6.26 -2.92
CA TYR A 97 10.21 -6.10 -1.49
C TYR A 97 10.66 -7.41 -0.85
N ILE A 98 11.65 -7.31 0.04
CA ILE A 98 12.02 -8.36 0.97
C ILE A 98 11.55 -7.96 2.37
N SER A 99 10.73 -8.79 2.98
CA SER A 99 10.18 -8.59 4.31
C SER A 99 11.04 -9.31 5.34
N TYR A 100 11.44 -8.60 6.39
CA TYR A 100 12.24 -9.13 7.48
C TYR A 100 11.47 -9.00 8.80
N LEU A 101 11.48 -10.09 9.58
CA LEU A 101 10.81 -10.14 10.87
C LEU A 101 11.79 -9.79 11.98
N TYR A 102 11.39 -8.83 12.79
CA TYR A 102 12.03 -8.42 14.03
C TYR A 102 11.10 -8.77 15.19
N LEU A 103 11.70 -9.07 16.33
CA LEU A 103 11.00 -9.40 17.56
C LEU A 103 11.56 -8.55 18.68
N ASP A 104 10.69 -7.90 19.43
CA ASP A 104 11.08 -7.32 20.71
C ASP A 104 11.08 -8.44 21.79
N MET A 105 12.24 -8.74 22.34
CA MET A 105 12.39 -9.79 23.35
C MET A 105 11.76 -9.46 24.71
N GLN A 106 11.37 -8.21 24.97
CA GLN A 106 10.67 -7.82 26.20
C GLN A 106 9.16 -8.03 26.08
N THR A 107 8.56 -7.54 25.00
CA THR A 107 7.09 -7.59 24.79
C THR A 107 6.64 -8.80 23.98
N TYR A 108 7.57 -9.49 23.31
CA TYR A 108 7.32 -10.51 22.30
C TYR A 108 6.50 -10.01 21.09
N GLU A 109 6.45 -8.69 20.91
CA GLU A 109 5.80 -8.09 19.75
C GLU A 109 6.63 -8.25 18.48
N ARG A 110 5.92 -8.43 17.38
CA ARG A 110 6.49 -8.74 16.07
C ARG A 110 6.43 -7.51 15.17
N TYR A 111 7.57 -7.14 14.62
CA TYR A 111 7.72 -6.00 13.75
C TYR A 111 8.21 -6.46 12.38
N VAL A 112 7.49 -6.12 11.31
CA VAL A 112 7.89 -6.47 9.94
C VAL A 112 8.40 -5.22 9.25
N HIS A 113 9.67 -5.24 8.86
CA HIS A 113 10.29 -4.18 8.08
C HIS A 113 10.59 -4.65 6.67
N TYR A 114 10.47 -3.75 5.71
CA TYR A 114 10.59 -4.06 4.29
C TYR A 114 11.84 -3.42 3.73
N VAL A 115 12.51 -4.15 2.85
CA VAL A 115 13.71 -3.70 2.16
C VAL A 115 13.45 -3.80 0.66
N GLU A 116 13.75 -2.73 -0.07
CA GLU A 116 13.51 -2.58 -1.51
C GLU A 116 14.82 -2.33 -2.23
N GLN A 117 15.00 -2.92 -3.41
CA GLN A 117 16.08 -2.56 -4.31
C GLN A 117 15.69 -1.34 -5.15
N ARG A 118 16.50 -0.28 -5.10
CA ARG A 118 16.35 0.94 -5.89
C ARG A 118 17.59 1.21 -6.70
N GLY A 119 17.54 0.84 -7.98
CA GLY A 119 18.72 0.82 -8.84
C GLY A 119 19.75 -0.15 -8.25
N ASP A 120 20.96 0.35 -8.01
CA ASP A 120 22.08 -0.45 -7.49
C ASP A 120 22.17 -0.44 -5.95
N ARG A 121 21.06 -0.18 -5.25
CA ARG A 121 21.05 0.05 -3.79
C ARG A 121 19.89 -0.63 -3.09
N TRP A 122 20.08 -0.95 -1.81
CA TRP A 122 19.02 -1.43 -0.93
C TRP A 122 18.63 -0.35 0.08
N VAL A 123 17.32 -0.14 0.25
CA VAL A 123 16.77 0.85 1.19
C VAL A 123 15.65 0.22 2.01
N VAL A 124 15.44 0.72 3.23
CA VAL A 124 14.30 0.35 4.07
C VAL A 124 13.05 1.10 3.60
N ALA A 125 12.02 0.36 3.22
CA ALA A 125 10.74 0.90 2.79
C ALA A 125 9.72 0.85 3.95
N PRO A 126 9.22 1.99 4.44
CA PRO A 126 8.15 2.00 5.43
C PRO A 126 6.81 1.55 4.79
N PRO A 127 5.87 1.02 5.60
CA PRO A 127 4.56 0.56 5.14
C PRO A 127 3.59 1.73 4.85
N ASP A 128 3.92 2.56 3.85
CA ASP A 128 3.10 3.69 3.42
C ASP A 128 2.36 3.43 2.10
N ALA A 129 1.67 4.45 1.58
CA ALA A 129 0.89 4.34 0.35
C ALA A 129 1.74 3.89 -0.86
N TYR A 130 3.02 4.27 -0.92
CA TYR A 130 3.93 3.87 -1.97
C TYR A 130 4.26 2.38 -1.92
N TYR A 131 4.62 1.90 -0.72
CA TYR A 131 4.78 0.47 -0.47
C TYR A 131 3.48 -0.28 -0.78
N TYR A 132 2.33 0.24 -0.36
CA TYR A 132 1.04 -0.43 -0.50
C TYR A 132 0.61 -0.60 -1.96
N LEU A 133 0.87 0.41 -2.80
CA LEU A 133 0.66 0.33 -4.25
C LEU A 133 1.56 -0.74 -4.88
N HIS A 134 2.88 -0.66 -4.63
CA HIS A 134 3.88 -1.45 -5.34
C HIS A 134 4.04 -2.88 -4.83
N SER A 135 3.65 -3.14 -3.58
CA SER A 135 3.53 -4.51 -3.05
C SER A 135 2.25 -5.21 -3.52
N GLY A 136 1.34 -4.49 -4.18
CA GLY A 136 0.03 -5.00 -4.57
C GLY A 136 -0.96 -5.20 -3.42
N ARG A 137 -0.54 -4.92 -2.17
CA ARG A 137 -1.39 -5.09 -0.99
C ARG A 137 -2.65 -4.23 -1.03
N TRP A 138 -2.65 -3.13 -1.75
CA TRP A 138 -3.86 -2.32 -1.96
C TRP A 138 -5.03 -3.08 -2.60
N LEU A 139 -4.74 -4.10 -3.42
CA LEU A 139 -5.79 -4.92 -4.02
C LEU A 139 -6.57 -5.72 -2.98
N THR A 140 -5.97 -6.07 -1.83
CA THR A 140 -6.65 -6.87 -0.80
C THR A 140 -7.74 -6.08 -0.09
N VAL A 141 -7.60 -4.75 -0.03
CA VAL A 141 -8.62 -3.86 0.54
C VAL A 141 -9.53 -3.28 -0.55
N PHE A 142 -8.97 -2.88 -1.69
CA PHE A 142 -9.72 -2.21 -2.73
C PHE A 142 -10.71 -3.13 -3.45
N THR A 143 -10.28 -4.35 -3.79
CA THR A 143 -11.12 -5.33 -4.51
C THR A 143 -12.43 -5.67 -3.77
N PRO A 144 -12.43 -6.04 -2.47
CA PRO A 144 -13.68 -6.34 -1.78
C PRO A 144 -14.60 -5.11 -1.68
N VAL A 145 -14.04 -3.90 -1.50
CA VAL A 145 -14.83 -2.66 -1.49
C VAL A 145 -15.50 -2.42 -2.83
N ALA A 146 -14.76 -2.59 -3.94
CA ALA A 146 -15.31 -2.44 -5.29
C ALA A 146 -16.40 -3.49 -5.59
N LEU A 147 -16.20 -4.74 -5.17
CA LEU A 147 -17.22 -5.79 -5.31
C LEU A 147 -18.51 -5.47 -4.56
N VAL A 148 -18.41 -5.01 -3.31
CA VAL A 148 -19.59 -4.60 -2.51
C VAL A 148 -20.30 -3.43 -3.20
N TRP A 149 -19.54 -2.44 -3.68
CA TRP A 149 -20.10 -1.30 -4.41
C TRP A 149 -20.90 -1.74 -5.63
N TRP A 150 -20.31 -2.55 -6.51
CA TRP A 150 -20.99 -3.03 -7.71
C TRP A 150 -22.19 -3.93 -7.40
N LEU A 151 -22.13 -4.72 -6.33
CA LEU A 151 -23.26 -5.54 -5.89
C LEU A 151 -24.44 -4.67 -5.45
N LEU A 152 -24.19 -3.62 -4.66
CA LEU A 152 -25.22 -2.66 -4.26
C LEU A 152 -25.82 -1.96 -5.48
N GLU A 153 -24.98 -1.56 -6.43
CA GLU A 153 -25.45 -0.95 -7.67
C GLU A 153 -26.35 -1.90 -8.48
N MET A 154 -25.97 -3.18 -8.62
CA MET A 154 -26.81 -4.18 -9.27
C MET A 154 -28.17 -4.32 -8.59
N VAL A 155 -28.23 -4.32 -7.26
CA VAL A 155 -29.50 -4.39 -6.51
C VAL A 155 -30.38 -3.18 -6.84
N VAL A 156 -29.82 -1.97 -6.84
CA VAL A 156 -30.55 -0.75 -7.18
C VAL A 156 -31.09 -0.79 -8.62
N ILE A 157 -30.27 -1.21 -9.58
CA ILE A 157 -30.67 -1.36 -10.98
C ILE A 157 -31.80 -2.38 -11.11
N LEU A 158 -31.69 -3.54 -10.45
CA LEU A 158 -32.69 -4.59 -10.48
C LEU A 158 -34.03 -4.13 -9.88
N MET A 159 -34.01 -3.47 -8.72
CA MET A 159 -35.21 -2.91 -8.09
C MET A 159 -35.91 -1.90 -9.00
N MET A 160 -35.16 -1.02 -9.66
CA MET A 160 -35.72 -0.06 -10.62
C MET A 160 -36.32 -0.74 -11.85
N LEU A 161 -35.68 -1.81 -12.36
CA LEU A 161 -36.21 -2.59 -13.48
C LEU A 161 -37.53 -3.27 -13.10
N VAL A 162 -37.57 -3.93 -11.93
CA VAL A 162 -38.79 -4.57 -11.40
C VAL A 162 -39.91 -3.53 -11.24
N PHE A 163 -39.62 -2.38 -10.64
CA PHE A 163 -40.61 -1.30 -10.46
C PHE A 163 -41.17 -0.77 -11.79
N ARG A 164 -40.33 -0.67 -12.82
CA ARG A 164 -40.80 -0.23 -14.16
C ARG A 164 -41.60 -1.28 -14.89
N LEU A 165 -41.19 -2.54 -14.80
CA LEU A 165 -41.92 -3.65 -15.39
C LEU A 165 -43.30 -3.77 -14.76
N SER A 166 -43.40 -3.67 -13.43
CA SER A 166 -44.68 -3.69 -12.73
C SER A 166 -45.57 -2.49 -13.09
N ALA A 167 -45.00 -1.28 -13.18
CA ALA A 167 -45.73 -0.09 -13.61
C ALA A 167 -46.27 -0.22 -15.06
N ARG A 168 -45.47 -0.75 -15.99
CA ARG A 168 -45.90 -0.99 -17.39
C ARG A 168 -46.99 -2.05 -17.48
N LEU A 169 -46.86 -3.15 -16.72
CA LEU A 169 -47.87 -4.20 -16.67
C LEU A 169 -49.19 -3.66 -16.10
N ARG A 170 -49.14 -2.88 -15.01
CA ARG A 170 -50.31 -2.23 -14.43
C ARG A 170 -50.97 -1.26 -15.42
N ALA A 171 -50.20 -0.44 -16.14
CA ALA A 171 -50.75 0.47 -17.13
C ALA A 171 -51.47 -0.26 -18.27
N ARG A 172 -50.93 -1.41 -18.74
CA ARG A 172 -51.58 -2.24 -19.75
C ARG A 172 -52.86 -2.92 -19.25
N LEU A 173 -52.93 -3.29 -17.99
CA LEU A 173 -54.12 -3.94 -17.39
C LEU A 173 -55.28 -2.96 -17.16
N ILE A 174 -55.00 -1.66 -17.00
CA ILE A 174 -56.02 -0.61 -16.78
C ILE A 174 -56.56 -0.07 -18.11
N SER A 175 -55.84 -0.25 -19.23
CA SER A 175 -56.25 0.20 -20.56
C SER A 175 -57.10 -0.82 -21.35
N TRP A 176 -57.55 -1.89 -20.70
CA TRP A 176 -58.52 -2.87 -21.19
C TRP A 176 -59.79 -2.77 -20.35
#